data_AF-J9AZ16-F1
#
_entry.id   AF-J9AZ16-F1
#
_cell.length_a   1.000
_cell.length_b   1.000
_cell.length_c   1.000
_cell.angle_alpha   90.00
_cell.angle_beta   90.00
_cell.angle_gamma   90.00
#
_symmetry.space_group_name_H-M   'P 1'
#
loop_
_entity.id
_entity.type
_entity.pdbx_description
1 polymer ?
#
loop_
_entity_poly.entity_id
_entity_poly.type
_entity_poly.pdbx_seq_one_letter_code
_entity_poly.pdbx_strand_id
1 'polypeptide(L)'
;MASPSTSCRYTISFERSPLFIAGRYCKFSRNMSQSPWSASTDMKKIIGHSVSEKIGAPFVKETGCDVARFIASGREDIDVRMLGNGRPFVLELINPKRIFSFQRHNLKTTLRRLEDSINKNLDVKVLSGLKQITSDQASLIKNGQDERRKLYTGYCCSTRKVDHLALEKLHHKAPIEVIQKTPVRVLKRRPLLERRRMIFSIAALKLDDYHFLIRMETQAGTYVKEFVHGDFGRTRPSLADLLGVECGEVDILELDVEGVDMEWPPK
;
A
#
# COMPACT_ATOMS: atom_id res chain seq x y z
N MET A 1 30.19 -42.88 27.16
CA MET A 1 29.85 -42.35 25.82
C MET A 1 31.05 -42.61 24.93
N ALA A 2 30.86 -43.27 23.78
CA ALA A 2 31.95 -43.50 22.84
C ALA A 2 32.26 -42.20 22.07
N SER A 3 33.54 -41.85 21.96
CA SER A 3 34.01 -40.70 21.18
C SER A 3 33.75 -40.93 19.68
N PRO A 4 33.42 -39.90 18.90
CA PRO A 4 33.15 -40.04 17.47
C PRO A 4 34.36 -40.61 16.71
N SER A 5 34.12 -41.59 15.84
CA SER A 5 35.14 -42.32 15.06
C SER A 5 35.49 -41.67 13.71
N THR A 6 34.88 -40.53 13.39
CA THR A 6 35.06 -39.82 12.11
C THR A 6 35.18 -38.31 12.33
N SER A 7 35.88 -37.64 11.39
CA SER A 7 36.01 -36.19 11.37
C SER A 7 34.65 -35.53 11.18
N CYS A 8 34.25 -34.69 12.15
CA CYS A 8 33.05 -33.87 12.08
C CYS A 8 33.44 -32.40 11.87
N ARG A 9 32.78 -31.73 10.91
CA ARG A 9 32.82 -30.28 10.78
C ARG A 9 31.52 -29.70 11.30
N TYR A 10 31.62 -28.76 12.22
CA TYR A 10 30.49 -28.00 12.73
C TYR A 10 30.77 -26.50 12.61
N THR A 11 29.71 -25.70 12.65
CA THR A 11 29.79 -24.23 12.67
C THR A 11 28.87 -23.73 13.78
N ILE A 12 29.36 -22.80 14.58
CA ILE A 12 28.58 -22.13 15.62
C ILE A 12 28.30 -20.72 15.12
N SER A 13 27.03 -20.33 15.08
CA SER A 13 26.59 -18.97 14.76
C SER A 13 25.85 -18.36 15.94
N PHE A 14 25.92 -17.03 16.06
CA PHE A 14 25.18 -16.25 17.04
C PHE A 14 24.28 -15.28 16.31
N GLU A 15 23.01 -15.25 16.69
CA GLU A 15 22.01 -14.35 16.12
C GLU A 15 21.28 -13.61 17.22
N ARG A 16 20.80 -12.41 16.91
CA ARG A 16 19.95 -11.61 17.80
C ARG A 16 18.50 -11.69 17.34
N SER A 17 17.60 -11.72 18.31
CA SER A 17 16.16 -11.64 18.07
C SER A 17 15.82 -10.39 17.23
N PRO A 18 14.86 -10.48 16.29
CA PRO A 18 14.49 -9.35 15.46
C PRO A 18 13.94 -8.16 16.25
N LEU A 19 14.12 -6.96 15.70
CA LEU A 19 13.42 -5.75 16.16
C LEU A 19 12.27 -5.44 15.21
N PHE A 20 11.12 -5.04 15.74
CA PHE A 20 9.95 -4.70 14.94
C PHE A 20 9.59 -3.22 15.14
N ILE A 21 9.54 -2.47 14.05
CA ILE A 21 9.18 -1.06 14.04
C ILE A 21 7.89 -0.89 13.26
N ALA A 22 6.88 -0.28 13.89
CA ALA A 22 5.60 0.01 13.28
C ALA A 22 5.47 1.49 12.94
N GLY A 23 4.82 1.79 11.83
CA GLY A 23 4.56 3.16 11.39
C GLY A 23 3.50 3.25 10.31
N ARG A 24 3.32 4.46 9.78
CA ARG A 24 2.54 4.71 8.56
C ARG A 24 3.39 5.48 7.56
N TYR A 25 3.27 5.16 6.28
CA TYR A 25 3.98 5.87 5.23
C TYR A 25 3.03 6.57 4.26
N CYS A 26 3.47 7.72 3.76
CA CYS A 26 2.93 8.37 2.57
C CYS A 26 3.92 8.21 1.41
N LYS A 27 3.39 8.03 0.22
CA LYS A 27 4.10 7.89 -1.05
C LYS A 27 3.59 8.96 -2.00
N PHE A 28 4.47 9.87 -2.42
CA PHE A 28 4.11 11.01 -3.27
C PHE A 28 4.46 10.79 -4.74
N SER A 29 5.43 9.93 -5.04
CA SER A 29 5.85 9.62 -6.41
C SER A 29 4.88 8.68 -7.13
N ARG A 30 4.53 8.98 -8.38
CA ARG A 30 3.80 8.06 -9.29
C ARG A 30 4.74 7.11 -10.07
N ASN A 31 6.03 7.14 -9.80
CA ASN A 31 7.01 6.34 -10.55
C ASN A 31 7.77 5.34 -9.65
N MET A 32 7.27 5.04 -8.46
CA MET A 32 7.97 4.22 -7.48
C MET A 32 7.12 3.03 -7.01
N SER A 33 7.74 1.86 -6.87
CA SER A 33 7.07 0.66 -6.35
C SER A 33 7.07 0.63 -4.81
N GLN A 34 6.14 -0.12 -4.21
CA GLN A 34 6.14 -0.31 -2.76
C GLN A 34 7.32 -1.20 -2.30
N SER A 35 7.55 -2.30 -3.00
CA SER A 35 8.66 -3.25 -2.79
C SER A 35 9.59 -3.25 -4.00
N PRO A 36 10.86 -3.70 -3.87
CA PRO A 36 11.82 -3.69 -4.96
C PRO A 36 11.28 -4.51 -6.14
N TRP A 37 11.39 -3.95 -7.33
CA TRP A 37 10.89 -4.60 -8.54
C TRP A 37 11.80 -5.76 -8.91
N SER A 38 11.30 -6.99 -8.82
CA SER A 38 12.01 -8.21 -9.20
C SER A 38 11.43 -8.86 -10.47
N ALA A 39 10.62 -8.13 -11.25
CA ALA A 39 9.66 -8.77 -12.15
C ALA A 39 10.22 -9.36 -13.46
N SER A 40 11.53 -9.30 -13.72
CA SER A 40 12.15 -10.09 -14.79
C SER A 40 13.67 -10.09 -14.65
N THR A 41 14.31 -11.20 -15.01
CA THR A 41 15.77 -11.33 -15.17
C THR A 41 16.37 -10.26 -16.08
N ASP A 42 15.57 -9.68 -16.99
CA ASP A 42 16.01 -8.72 -18.01
C ASP A 42 15.82 -7.24 -17.63
N MET A 43 15.18 -6.92 -16.49
CA MET A 43 15.03 -5.54 -16.04
C MET A 43 16.03 -5.22 -14.93
N LYS A 44 16.89 -4.22 -15.16
CA LYS A 44 17.83 -3.73 -14.15
C LYS A 44 17.07 -3.31 -12.89
N LYS A 45 17.34 -4.00 -11.78
CA LYS A 45 16.84 -3.61 -10.46
C LYS A 45 17.39 -2.22 -10.11
N ILE A 46 16.52 -1.23 -10.03
CA ILE A 46 16.90 0.10 -9.55
C ILE A 46 16.92 0.03 -8.01
N ILE A 47 18.13 -0.05 -7.45
CA ILE A 47 18.35 -0.15 -6.00
C ILE A 47 17.97 1.17 -5.33
N GLY A 48 17.25 1.11 -4.22
CA GLY A 48 16.86 2.29 -3.44
C GLY A 48 15.65 3.04 -4.02
N HIS A 49 14.94 2.41 -4.95
CA HIS A 49 13.82 3.01 -5.67
C HIS A 49 12.48 2.30 -5.36
N SER A 50 12.31 1.94 -4.08
CA SER A 50 11.03 1.50 -3.53
C SER A 50 10.75 2.13 -2.17
N VAL A 51 9.48 2.14 -1.77
CA VAL A 51 9.05 2.58 -0.42
C VAL A 51 9.81 1.81 0.66
N SER A 52 9.84 0.47 0.54
CA SER A 52 10.49 -0.39 1.52
C SER A 52 11.99 -0.12 1.68
N GLU A 53 12.70 0.17 0.60
CA GLU A 53 14.14 0.45 0.64
C GLU A 53 14.41 1.84 1.23
N LYS A 54 13.65 2.86 0.82
CA LYS A 54 13.79 4.23 1.36
C LYS A 54 13.50 4.30 2.87
N ILE A 55 12.50 3.56 3.34
CA ILE A 55 12.18 3.47 4.77
C ILE A 55 13.20 2.59 5.51
N GLY A 56 13.59 1.46 4.93
CA GLY A 56 14.47 0.49 5.60
C GLY A 56 15.93 0.92 5.71
N ALA A 57 16.46 1.65 4.72
CA ALA A 57 17.89 1.96 4.64
C ALA A 57 18.46 2.69 5.88
N PRO A 58 17.78 3.70 6.47
CA PRO A 58 18.23 4.31 7.73
C PRO A 58 18.32 3.32 8.89
N PHE A 59 17.36 2.38 9.00
CA PHE A 59 17.37 1.36 10.05
C PHE A 59 18.47 0.32 9.86
N VAL A 60 18.74 -0.09 8.62
CA VAL A 60 19.88 -0.97 8.30
C VAL A 60 21.18 -0.27 8.68
N LYS A 61 21.35 1.01 8.32
CA LYS A 61 22.53 1.80 8.69
C LYS A 61 22.69 1.98 10.20
N GLU A 62 21.59 2.10 10.94
CA GLU A 62 21.59 2.26 12.39
C GLU A 62 21.92 0.95 13.12
N THR A 63 21.27 -0.14 12.73
CA THR A 63 21.33 -1.43 13.45
C THR A 63 22.40 -2.37 12.91
N GLY A 64 22.78 -2.24 11.64
CA GLY A 64 23.61 -3.23 10.95
C GLY A 64 22.92 -4.60 10.85
N CYS A 65 21.58 -4.64 10.83
CA CYS A 65 20.83 -5.87 10.63
C CYS A 65 21.14 -6.51 9.26
N ASP A 66 20.98 -7.82 9.16
CA ASP A 66 21.27 -8.55 7.91
C ASP A 66 20.18 -8.30 6.86
N VAL A 67 18.92 -8.23 7.30
CA VAL A 67 17.76 -8.00 6.44
C VAL A 67 16.78 -7.06 7.13
N ALA A 68 16.22 -6.12 6.37
CA ALA A 68 15.09 -5.31 6.79
C ALA A 68 13.84 -5.72 5.99
N ARG A 69 13.00 -6.56 6.59
CA ARG A 69 11.78 -7.08 5.97
C ARG A 69 10.63 -6.11 6.17
N PHE A 70 10.08 -5.60 5.07
CA PHE A 70 8.98 -4.65 5.08
C PHE A 70 7.63 -5.34 4.84
N ILE A 71 6.68 -5.12 5.74
CA ILE A 71 5.34 -5.73 5.70
C ILE A 71 4.31 -4.60 5.81
N ALA A 72 3.49 -4.40 4.79
CA ALA A 72 2.47 -3.35 4.79
C ALA A 72 1.05 -3.92 4.84
N SER A 73 0.10 -3.10 5.33
CA SER A 73 -1.33 -3.40 5.25
C SER A 73 -1.86 -3.13 3.83
N GLY A 74 -1.59 -4.06 2.92
CA GLY A 74 -1.91 -3.96 1.51
C GLY A 74 -0.86 -3.20 0.69
N ARG A 75 -1.21 -2.89 -0.56
CA ARG A 75 -0.30 -2.27 -1.54
C ARG A 75 -1.06 -1.39 -2.53
N GLU A 76 -0.36 -0.40 -3.06
CA GLU A 76 -0.76 0.41 -4.21
C GLU A 76 0.10 0.13 -5.46
N ASP A 77 -0.42 0.47 -6.64
CA ASP A 77 0.30 0.38 -7.91
C ASP A 77 1.42 1.44 -8.00
N ILE A 78 2.31 1.34 -8.99
CA ILE A 78 3.45 2.27 -9.13
C ILE A 78 2.97 3.71 -9.28
N ASP A 79 1.96 3.90 -10.13
CA ASP A 79 1.36 5.18 -10.51
C ASP A 79 0.38 5.76 -9.49
N VAL A 80 0.17 5.05 -8.39
CA VAL A 80 -0.77 5.45 -7.33
C VAL A 80 -0.02 6.06 -6.15
N ARG A 81 -0.46 7.23 -5.68
CA ARG A 81 0.06 7.86 -4.47
C ARG A 81 -0.63 7.29 -3.22
N MET A 82 0.06 7.36 -2.09
CA MET A 82 -0.51 7.10 -0.76
C MET A 82 -0.39 8.37 0.07
N LEU A 83 -1.51 9.02 0.36
CA LEU A 83 -1.61 10.33 0.99
C LEU A 83 -2.35 10.21 2.36
N GLY A 84 -2.90 11.34 2.82
CA GLY A 84 -3.69 11.46 4.04
C GLY A 84 -3.07 10.77 5.25
N ASN A 85 -3.79 9.79 5.83
CA ASN A 85 -3.34 9.11 7.05
C ASN A 85 -2.23 8.07 6.81
N GLY A 86 -1.78 7.89 5.57
CA GLY A 86 -0.72 6.95 5.22
C GLY A 86 -1.11 5.47 5.38
N ARG A 87 -0.31 4.59 4.75
CA ARG A 87 -0.49 3.14 4.84
C ARG A 87 0.27 2.58 6.05
N PRO A 88 -0.38 1.77 6.91
CA PRO A 88 0.27 1.00 7.97
C PRO A 88 1.37 0.08 7.46
N PHE A 89 2.50 0.04 8.17
CA PHE A 89 3.58 -0.91 7.93
C PHE A 89 4.25 -1.41 9.23
N VAL A 90 4.94 -2.54 9.10
CA VAL A 90 5.93 -3.10 10.02
C VAL A 90 7.25 -3.23 9.26
N LEU A 91 8.34 -2.85 9.90
CA LEU A 91 9.70 -3.13 9.50
C LEU A 91 10.32 -4.09 10.51
N GLU A 92 10.62 -5.30 10.07
CA GLU A 92 11.29 -6.34 10.84
C GLU A 92 12.79 -6.34 10.51
N LEU A 93 13.61 -6.00 11.49
CA LEU A 93 15.07 -5.93 11.39
C LEU A 93 15.65 -7.24 11.91
N ILE A 94 16.12 -8.09 11.00
CA ILE A 94 16.57 -9.45 11.29
C ILE A 94 18.05 -9.44 11.66
N ASN A 95 18.39 -10.11 12.76
CA ASN A 95 19.74 -10.17 13.31
C ASN A 95 20.43 -8.79 13.46
N PRO A 96 19.83 -7.84 14.22
CA PRO A 96 20.39 -6.49 14.36
C PRO A 96 21.66 -6.51 15.22
N LYS A 97 22.80 -6.16 14.63
CA LYS A 97 24.13 -6.22 15.29
C LYS A 97 24.33 -5.14 16.37
N ARG A 98 23.65 -4.00 16.22
CA ARG A 98 23.68 -2.86 17.14
C ARG A 98 22.26 -2.54 17.61
N ILE A 99 22.04 -2.62 18.92
CA ILE A 99 20.73 -2.43 19.55
C ILE A 99 20.72 -1.35 20.63
N PHE A 100 21.86 -0.74 20.94
CA PHE A 100 21.99 0.25 22.02
C PHE A 100 21.06 1.46 21.82
N SER A 101 20.89 1.91 20.57
CA SER A 101 19.97 3.00 20.23
C SER A 101 18.49 2.64 20.35
N PHE A 102 18.16 1.34 20.43
CA PHE A 102 16.80 0.82 20.61
C PHE A 102 16.50 0.40 22.07
N GLN A 103 17.38 0.76 23.01
CA GLN A 103 17.10 0.59 24.44
C GLN A 103 16.18 1.70 24.96
N ARG A 104 15.40 1.43 26.02
CA ARG A 104 14.31 2.29 26.51
C ARG A 104 14.69 3.78 26.63
N HIS A 105 15.90 4.10 27.10
CA HIS A 105 16.35 5.48 27.31
C HIS A 105 16.66 6.24 26.00
N ASN A 106 17.10 5.54 24.95
CA ASN A 106 17.44 6.14 23.64
C ASN A 106 16.36 5.94 22.57
N LEU A 107 15.37 5.08 22.82
CA LEU A 107 14.44 4.63 21.80
C LEU A 107 13.67 5.80 21.17
N LYS A 108 13.08 6.66 21.99
CA LYS A 108 12.25 7.78 21.52
C LYS A 108 13.05 8.76 20.66
N THR A 109 14.26 9.12 21.09
CA THR A 109 15.14 10.05 20.35
C THR A 109 15.66 9.41 19.07
N THR A 110 15.98 8.11 19.10
CA THR A 110 16.41 7.33 17.93
C THR A 110 15.31 7.24 16.89
N LEU A 111 14.08 6.88 17.28
CA LEU A 111 12.97 6.77 16.34
C LEU A 111 12.65 8.11 15.68
N ARG A 112 12.61 9.21 16.44
CA ARG A 112 12.40 10.56 15.88
C ARG A 112 13.50 10.93 14.88
N ARG A 113 14.77 10.70 15.21
CA ARG A 113 15.88 10.96 14.28
C ARG A 113 15.77 10.13 13.00
N LEU A 114 15.32 8.88 13.09
CA LEU A 114 15.12 8.02 11.93
C LEU A 114 13.92 8.47 11.09
N GLU A 115 12.81 8.89 11.71
CA GLU A 115 11.69 9.56 11.03
C GLU A 115 12.19 10.77 10.24
N ASP A 116 12.91 11.69 10.89
CA ASP A 116 13.43 12.91 10.26
C ASP A 116 14.38 12.57 9.10
N SER A 117 15.23 11.54 9.26
CA SER A 117 16.12 11.08 8.20
C SER A 117 15.35 10.53 7.01
N ILE A 118 14.25 9.80 7.22
CA ILE A 118 13.40 9.29 6.14
C ILE A 118 12.67 10.45 5.47
N ASN A 119 12.16 11.40 6.26
CA ASN A 119 11.33 12.52 5.79
C ASN A 119 12.10 13.60 5.01
N LYS A 120 13.43 13.50 4.92
CA LYS A 120 14.25 14.25 3.95
C LYS A 120 14.03 13.80 2.51
N ASN A 121 13.46 12.61 2.28
CA ASN A 121 13.09 12.16 0.94
C ASN A 121 11.88 12.96 0.41
N LEU A 122 11.84 13.17 -0.90
CA LEU A 122 10.71 13.79 -1.59
C LEU A 122 9.61 12.76 -1.94
N ASP A 123 9.99 11.52 -2.22
CA ASP A 123 9.07 10.48 -2.71
C ASP A 123 8.27 9.79 -1.61
N VAL A 124 8.83 9.70 -0.40
CA VAL A 124 8.27 8.95 0.73
C VAL A 124 8.42 9.78 1.99
N LYS A 125 7.38 9.76 2.82
CA LYS A 125 7.47 10.19 4.22
C LYS A 125 6.89 9.14 5.13
N VAL A 126 7.39 9.08 6.35
CA VAL A 126 6.80 8.34 7.46
C VAL A 126 6.12 9.36 8.35
N LEU A 127 4.85 9.11 8.68
CA LEU A 127 4.12 9.95 9.61
C LEU A 127 4.70 9.80 11.02
N SER A 128 4.64 10.86 11.81
CA SER A 128 5.15 10.85 13.18
C SER A 128 4.47 9.77 14.02
N GLY A 129 5.25 9.15 14.89
CA GLY A 129 4.76 8.11 15.81
C GLY A 129 5.24 6.70 15.46
N LEU A 130 6.42 6.55 14.87
CA LEU A 130 7.14 5.28 14.83
C LEU A 130 7.22 4.69 16.23
N LYS A 131 6.95 3.40 16.32
CA LYS A 131 6.92 2.67 17.58
C LYS A 131 7.64 1.34 17.43
N GLN A 132 8.48 0.99 18.41
CA GLN A 132 8.95 -0.37 18.53
C GLN A 132 7.85 -1.23 19.13
N ILE A 133 7.54 -2.34 18.47
CA ILE A 133 6.45 -3.26 18.83
C ILE A 133 6.98 -4.68 19.03
N THR A 134 6.15 -5.57 19.55
CA THR A 134 6.46 -7.00 19.68
C THR A 134 6.14 -7.76 18.39
N SER A 135 6.64 -9.00 18.28
CA SER A 135 6.29 -9.91 17.18
C SER A 135 4.78 -10.18 17.13
N ASP A 136 4.13 -10.34 18.29
CA ASP A 136 2.68 -10.58 18.37
C ASP A 136 1.90 -9.39 17.83
N GLN A 137 2.28 -8.17 18.24
CA GLN A 137 1.71 -6.94 17.69
C GLN A 137 1.95 -6.82 16.18
N ALA A 138 3.13 -7.22 15.70
CA ALA A 138 3.46 -7.16 14.27
C ALA A 138 2.55 -8.06 13.43
N SER A 139 2.13 -9.21 13.99
CA SER A 139 1.21 -10.13 13.31
C SER A 139 -0.16 -9.50 13.03
N LEU A 140 -0.63 -8.57 13.88
CA LEU A 140 -1.92 -7.89 13.78
C LEU A 140 -2.07 -7.04 12.51
N ILE A 141 -0.96 -6.66 11.86
CA ILE A 141 -1.02 -5.88 10.62
C ILE A 141 -1.76 -6.63 9.51
N LYS A 142 -1.75 -7.96 9.55
CA LYS A 142 -2.44 -8.84 8.60
C LYS A 142 -3.91 -9.06 8.92
N ASN A 143 -4.32 -8.88 10.18
CA ASN A 143 -5.68 -9.16 10.62
C ASN A 143 -6.67 -8.18 9.99
N GLY A 144 -7.82 -8.66 9.52
CA GLY A 144 -8.88 -7.81 8.97
C GLY A 144 -8.48 -7.01 7.72
N GLN A 145 -7.35 -7.31 7.06
CA GLN A 145 -6.94 -6.58 5.84
C GLN A 145 -8.02 -6.58 4.76
N ASP A 146 -8.84 -7.62 4.70
CA ASP A 146 -9.92 -7.83 3.73
C ASP A 146 -11.25 -7.18 4.14
N GLU A 147 -11.36 -6.68 5.37
CA GLU A 147 -12.55 -6.01 5.90
C GLU A 147 -12.39 -4.48 5.98
N ARG A 148 -11.14 -4.01 6.00
CA ARG A 148 -10.79 -2.59 6.14
C ARG A 148 -11.29 -1.75 4.98
N ARG A 149 -11.83 -0.59 5.31
CA ARG A 149 -12.23 0.41 4.32
C ARG A 149 -11.04 1.21 3.83
N LYS A 150 -11.11 1.64 2.59
CA LYS A 150 -10.07 2.44 1.94
C LYS A 150 -10.69 3.62 1.22
N LEU A 151 -10.12 4.79 1.43
CA LEU A 151 -10.52 6.03 0.80
C LEU A 151 -9.61 6.34 -0.38
N TYR A 152 -10.21 6.73 -1.50
CA TYR A 152 -9.52 7.02 -2.74
C TYR A 152 -10.01 8.34 -3.34
N THR A 153 -9.09 9.04 -4.02
CA THR A 153 -9.40 10.12 -4.95
C THR A 153 -8.93 9.72 -6.34
N GLY A 154 -9.80 9.74 -7.34
CA GLY A 154 -9.46 9.48 -8.74
C GLY A 154 -9.68 10.72 -9.61
N TYR A 155 -8.72 11.05 -10.46
CA TYR A 155 -8.90 12.01 -11.56
C TYR A 155 -9.31 11.25 -12.80
N CYS A 156 -10.52 11.52 -13.27
CA CYS A 156 -11.17 10.77 -14.33
C CYS A 156 -11.43 11.64 -15.54
N CYS A 157 -11.41 11.01 -16.72
CA CYS A 157 -11.84 11.61 -17.96
C CYS A 157 -12.98 10.81 -18.58
N SER A 158 -13.77 11.45 -19.44
CA SER A 158 -14.83 10.84 -20.23
C SER A 158 -14.67 11.25 -21.69
N THR A 159 -14.94 10.34 -22.63
CA THR A 159 -14.94 10.67 -24.06
C THR A 159 -16.20 11.45 -24.49
N ARG A 160 -17.22 11.50 -23.63
CA ARG A 160 -18.46 12.26 -23.82
C ARG A 160 -18.61 13.31 -22.73
N LYS A 161 -19.34 14.38 -23.04
CA LYS A 161 -19.68 15.41 -22.04
C LYS A 161 -20.47 14.75 -20.91
N VAL A 162 -19.99 14.92 -19.69
CA VAL A 162 -20.67 14.37 -18.51
C VAL A 162 -21.65 15.41 -17.98
N ASP A 163 -22.90 15.00 -17.82
CA ASP A 163 -23.92 15.83 -17.22
C ASP A 163 -23.55 16.14 -15.76
N HIS A 164 -23.59 17.43 -15.42
CA HIS A 164 -23.29 17.90 -14.07
C HIS A 164 -24.28 17.30 -13.05
N LEU A 165 -25.55 17.17 -13.43
CA LEU A 165 -26.57 16.61 -12.54
C LEU A 165 -26.35 15.12 -12.28
N ALA A 166 -25.80 14.38 -13.26
CA ALA A 166 -25.42 12.97 -13.07
C ALA A 166 -24.27 12.82 -12.06
N LEU A 167 -23.27 13.72 -12.12
CA LEU A 167 -22.17 13.76 -11.15
C LEU A 167 -22.66 14.12 -9.74
N GLU A 168 -23.52 15.13 -9.61
CA GLU A 168 -24.10 15.52 -8.33
C GLU A 168 -24.91 14.39 -7.71
N LYS A 169 -25.72 13.69 -8.49
CA LYS A 169 -26.57 12.58 -8.01
C LYS A 169 -25.80 11.30 -7.70
N LEU A 170 -24.49 11.22 -8.02
CA LEU A 170 -23.70 10.00 -7.84
C LEU A 170 -23.68 9.52 -6.38
N HIS A 171 -23.66 10.44 -5.42
CA HIS A 171 -23.65 10.10 -3.99
C HIS A 171 -24.92 9.40 -3.51
N HIS A 172 -26.07 9.67 -4.13
CA HIS A 172 -27.33 8.97 -3.82
C HIS A 172 -27.35 7.52 -4.32
N LYS A 173 -26.40 7.13 -5.17
CA LYS A 173 -26.29 5.75 -5.68
C LYS A 173 -25.56 4.83 -4.71
N ALA A 174 -24.84 5.38 -3.72
CA ALA A 174 -24.17 4.60 -2.68
C ALA A 174 -25.14 4.18 -1.56
N PRO A 175 -24.94 3.00 -0.93
CA PRO A 175 -23.88 2.02 -1.20
C PRO A 175 -24.11 1.20 -2.48
N ILE A 176 -23.04 0.82 -3.17
CA ILE A 176 -23.09 0.07 -4.45
C ILE A 176 -22.41 -1.28 -4.26
N GLU A 177 -23.11 -2.38 -4.55
CA GLU A 177 -22.48 -3.69 -4.75
C GLU A 177 -21.97 -3.78 -6.19
N VAL A 178 -20.66 -4.04 -6.35
CA VAL A 178 -20.01 -4.25 -7.65
C VAL A 178 -19.50 -5.67 -7.76
N ILE A 179 -19.69 -6.27 -8.92
CA ILE A 179 -19.18 -7.58 -9.29
C ILE A 179 -17.93 -7.37 -10.13
N GLN A 180 -16.77 -7.80 -9.63
CA GLN A 180 -15.47 -7.66 -10.31
C GLN A 180 -14.87 -9.02 -10.61
N LYS A 181 -14.63 -9.30 -11.90
CA LYS A 181 -13.72 -10.39 -12.29
C LYS A 181 -12.27 -9.95 -12.07
N THR A 182 -11.36 -10.90 -11.82
CA THR A 182 -9.92 -10.62 -11.70
C THR A 182 -9.44 -9.79 -12.90
N PRO A 183 -8.94 -8.55 -12.72
CA PRO A 183 -8.63 -7.63 -13.82
C PRO A 183 -7.67 -8.18 -14.86
N VAL A 184 -7.83 -7.79 -16.13
CA VAL A 184 -7.04 -8.35 -17.25
C VAL A 184 -5.55 -8.20 -16.99
N ARG A 185 -5.13 -7.00 -16.55
CA ARG A 185 -3.73 -6.65 -16.27
C ARG A 185 -3.05 -7.51 -15.19
N VAL A 186 -3.83 -8.17 -14.32
CA VAL A 186 -3.28 -9.03 -13.26
C VAL A 186 -3.52 -10.53 -13.48
N LEU A 187 -4.19 -10.94 -14.56
CA LEU A 187 -4.48 -12.35 -14.85
C LEU A 187 -3.22 -13.22 -14.95
N LYS A 188 -2.09 -12.66 -15.42
CA LYS A 188 -0.80 -13.37 -15.46
C LYS A 188 -0.29 -13.80 -14.09
N ARG A 189 -0.83 -13.24 -13.00
CA ARG A 189 -0.35 -13.44 -11.61
C ARG A 189 -1.45 -13.92 -10.66
N ARG A 190 -2.71 -13.95 -11.09
CA ARG A 190 -3.87 -14.20 -10.24
C ARG A 190 -4.88 -15.08 -10.96
N PRO A 191 -5.51 -16.05 -10.27
CA PRO A 191 -6.55 -16.87 -10.88
C PRO A 191 -7.76 -16.00 -11.28
N LEU A 192 -8.42 -16.40 -12.37
CA LEU A 192 -9.67 -15.81 -12.80
C LEU A 192 -10.77 -16.15 -11.79
N LEU A 193 -11.26 -15.14 -11.07
CA LEU A 193 -12.31 -15.26 -10.07
C LEU A 193 -13.20 -14.04 -10.13
N GLU A 194 -14.49 -14.24 -9.86
CA GLU A 194 -15.46 -13.18 -9.69
C GLU A 194 -15.65 -12.90 -8.21
N ARG A 195 -15.70 -11.62 -7.83
CA ARG A 195 -15.82 -11.18 -6.44
C ARG A 195 -16.79 -10.03 -6.34
N ARG A 196 -17.70 -10.12 -5.37
CA ARG A 196 -18.55 -9.00 -4.96
C ARG A 196 -17.74 -8.07 -4.06
N ARG A 197 -17.88 -6.77 -4.28
CA ARG A 197 -17.22 -5.71 -3.51
C ARG A 197 -18.22 -4.59 -3.25
N MET A 198 -18.05 -3.92 -2.12
CA MET A 198 -18.88 -2.78 -1.76
C MET A 198 -18.14 -1.45 -1.96
N ILE A 199 -18.81 -0.51 -2.60
CA ILE A 199 -18.47 0.92 -2.56
C ILE A 199 -19.44 1.55 -1.56
N PHE A 200 -18.92 1.97 -0.41
CA PHE A 200 -19.72 2.47 0.70
C PHE A 200 -20.21 3.89 0.47
N SER A 201 -19.36 4.73 -0.11
CA SER A 201 -19.67 6.10 -0.47
C SER A 201 -18.93 6.49 -1.74
N ILE A 202 -19.54 7.37 -2.53
CA ILE A 202 -18.93 7.96 -3.72
C ILE A 202 -19.45 9.40 -3.89
N ALA A 203 -18.59 10.31 -4.30
CA ALA A 203 -18.95 11.67 -4.65
C ALA A 203 -18.07 12.13 -5.80
N ALA A 204 -18.57 13.06 -6.61
CA ALA A 204 -17.83 13.61 -7.73
C ALA A 204 -17.76 15.15 -7.66
N LEU A 205 -16.67 15.69 -8.18
CA LEU A 205 -16.48 17.13 -8.39
C LEU A 205 -16.18 17.36 -9.86
N LYS A 206 -17.08 18.03 -10.58
CA LYS A 206 -16.86 18.43 -11.98
C LYS A 206 -15.70 19.43 -12.05
N LEU A 207 -14.77 19.21 -12.98
CA LEU A 207 -13.70 20.16 -13.29
C LEU A 207 -13.97 20.89 -14.60
N ASP A 208 -14.35 20.14 -15.63
CA ASP A 208 -14.81 20.64 -16.92
C ASP A 208 -15.80 19.65 -17.55
N ASP A 209 -16.13 19.81 -18.83
CA ASP A 209 -17.10 18.97 -19.54
C ASP A 209 -16.67 17.49 -19.68
N TYR A 210 -15.37 17.21 -19.63
CA TYR A 210 -14.79 15.89 -19.88
C TYR A 210 -13.99 15.35 -18.69
N HIS A 211 -13.69 16.19 -17.70
CA HIS A 211 -12.89 15.80 -16.54
C HIS A 211 -13.59 16.08 -15.22
N PHE A 212 -13.36 15.17 -14.26
CA PHE A 212 -13.92 15.27 -12.92
C PHE A 212 -13.06 14.48 -11.92
N LEU A 213 -13.15 14.86 -10.65
CA LEU A 213 -12.61 14.08 -9.55
C LEU A 213 -13.69 13.20 -8.97
N ILE A 214 -13.33 11.98 -8.56
CA ILE A 214 -14.16 11.11 -7.74
C ILE A 214 -13.50 10.86 -6.40
N ARG A 215 -14.27 10.95 -5.32
CA ARG A 215 -13.88 10.48 -3.99
C ARG A 215 -14.74 9.29 -3.64
N MET A 216 -14.12 8.21 -3.17
CA MET A 216 -14.85 7.00 -2.83
C MET A 216 -14.25 6.28 -1.62
N GLU A 217 -15.13 5.62 -0.88
CA GLU A 217 -14.78 4.70 0.19
C GLU A 217 -15.19 3.29 -0.24
N THR A 218 -14.24 2.35 -0.23
CA THR A 218 -14.46 1.01 -0.77
C THR A 218 -14.06 -0.08 0.22
N GLN A 219 -14.65 -1.26 0.05
CA GLN A 219 -14.19 -2.48 0.71
C GLN A 219 -12.77 -2.83 0.25
N ALA A 220 -11.98 -3.44 1.13
CA ALA A 220 -10.68 -3.93 0.77
C ALA A 220 -10.72 -4.90 -0.42
N GLY A 221 -9.70 -4.78 -1.28
CA GLY A 221 -9.55 -5.60 -2.48
C GLY A 221 -10.44 -5.17 -3.64
N THR A 222 -11.15 -4.04 -3.54
CA THR A 222 -11.82 -3.41 -4.68
C THR A 222 -10.78 -2.88 -5.66
N TYR A 223 -10.93 -3.24 -6.94
CA TYR A 223 -10.07 -2.77 -8.02
C TYR A 223 -10.65 -1.46 -8.57
N VAL A 224 -10.17 -0.33 -8.02
CA VAL A 224 -10.74 1.00 -8.28
C VAL A 224 -10.64 1.40 -9.75
N LYS A 225 -9.51 1.15 -10.42
CA LYS A 225 -9.35 1.50 -11.83
C LYS A 225 -10.38 0.79 -12.69
N GLU A 226 -10.54 -0.51 -12.45
CA GLU A 226 -11.50 -1.35 -13.16
C GLU A 226 -12.96 -1.05 -12.81
N PHE A 227 -13.25 -0.50 -11.62
CA PHE A 227 -14.56 0.08 -11.35
C PHE A 227 -14.83 1.32 -12.21
N VAL A 228 -13.83 2.18 -12.42
CA VAL A 228 -13.96 3.37 -13.26
C VAL A 228 -14.19 3.00 -14.73
N HIS A 229 -13.25 2.26 -15.34
CA HIS A 229 -13.27 1.97 -16.78
C HIS A 229 -14.05 0.71 -17.18
N GLY A 230 -14.50 -0.08 -16.20
CA GLY A 230 -15.36 -1.24 -16.43
C GLY A 230 -14.64 -2.50 -16.96
N ASP A 231 -13.34 -2.44 -17.22
CA ASP A 231 -12.47 -3.54 -17.69
C ASP A 231 -13.12 -4.35 -18.82
N PHE A 232 -13.59 -3.67 -19.86
CA PHE A 232 -14.26 -4.26 -21.04
C PHE A 232 -15.47 -5.16 -20.73
N GLY A 233 -16.25 -4.87 -19.69
CA GLY A 233 -17.36 -5.75 -19.31
C GLY A 233 -17.19 -6.47 -17.99
N ARG A 234 -15.98 -6.47 -17.44
CA ARG A 234 -15.58 -7.41 -16.40
C ARG A 234 -15.81 -6.87 -14.99
N THR A 235 -16.15 -5.58 -14.86
CA THR A 235 -16.65 -4.97 -13.63
C THR A 235 -18.04 -4.37 -13.87
N ARG A 236 -19.03 -4.75 -13.04
CA ARG A 236 -20.43 -4.29 -13.17
C ARG A 236 -21.10 -4.04 -11.82
N PRO A 237 -21.83 -2.91 -11.63
CA PRO A 237 -21.79 -1.73 -12.48
C PRO A 237 -20.40 -1.06 -12.45
N SER A 238 -20.05 -0.38 -13.54
CA SER A 238 -18.89 0.50 -13.67
C SER A 238 -19.30 1.97 -13.48
N LEU A 239 -18.33 2.88 -13.35
CA LEU A 239 -18.64 4.30 -13.23
C LEU A 239 -19.34 4.86 -14.47
N ALA A 240 -19.00 4.40 -15.66
CA ALA A 240 -19.71 4.76 -16.88
C ALA A 240 -21.20 4.37 -16.82
N ASP A 241 -21.51 3.16 -16.35
CA ASP A 241 -22.89 2.69 -16.13
C ASP A 241 -23.62 3.59 -15.14
N LEU A 242 -22.94 4.00 -14.07
CA LEU A 242 -23.51 4.89 -13.05
C LEU A 242 -23.70 6.33 -13.55
N LEU A 243 -22.92 6.80 -14.51
CA LEU A 243 -23.07 8.15 -15.07
C LEU A 243 -24.03 8.18 -16.29
N GLY A 244 -24.51 7.03 -16.76
CA GLY A 244 -25.37 6.94 -17.94
C GLY A 244 -24.62 7.23 -19.24
N VAL A 245 -23.32 6.95 -19.29
CA VAL A 245 -22.50 7.17 -20.49
C VAL A 245 -22.63 5.94 -21.40
N GLU A 246 -23.65 5.93 -22.27
CA GLU A 246 -23.98 4.76 -23.11
C GLU A 246 -23.08 4.59 -24.34
N CYS A 247 -22.64 5.70 -24.96
CA CYS A 247 -21.87 5.72 -26.20
C CYS A 247 -20.46 6.33 -26.03
N GLY A 248 -19.83 6.09 -24.88
CA GLY A 248 -18.52 6.63 -24.53
C GLY A 248 -17.78 5.80 -23.50
N GLU A 249 -16.58 6.25 -23.14
CA GLU A 249 -15.71 5.60 -22.17
C GLU A 249 -15.43 6.58 -21.04
N VAL A 250 -15.31 6.05 -19.83
CA VAL A 250 -14.81 6.77 -18.66
C VAL A 250 -13.53 6.08 -18.23
N ASP A 251 -12.43 6.82 -18.07
CA ASP A 251 -11.17 6.25 -17.62
C ASP A 251 -10.58 7.06 -16.46
N ILE A 252 -9.61 6.47 -15.78
CA ILE A 252 -8.90 7.06 -14.67
C ILE A 252 -7.48 7.42 -15.08
N LEU A 253 -7.20 8.72 -15.07
CA LEU A 253 -5.89 9.27 -15.41
C LEU A 253 -4.93 9.20 -14.22
N GLU A 254 -5.44 9.50 -13.03
CA GLU A 254 -4.66 9.44 -11.80
C GLU A 254 -5.47 8.88 -10.63
N LEU A 255 -4.79 8.19 -9.71
CA LEU A 255 -5.42 7.63 -8.51
C LEU A 255 -4.54 7.85 -7.29
N ASP A 256 -5.17 8.23 -6.20
CA ASP A 256 -4.56 8.40 -4.89
C ASP A 256 -5.34 7.59 -3.85
N VAL A 257 -4.60 6.98 -2.93
CA VAL A 257 -5.17 6.45 -1.69
C VAL A 257 -5.08 7.56 -0.65
N GLU A 258 -6.20 7.97 -0.07
CA GLU A 258 -6.26 9.04 0.94
C GLU A 258 -6.26 8.48 2.36
N GLY A 259 -6.76 7.26 2.53
CA GLY A 259 -6.90 6.68 3.86
C GLY A 259 -7.00 5.18 3.85
N VAL A 260 -6.39 4.58 4.87
CA VAL A 260 -6.59 3.17 5.23
C VAL A 260 -7.20 3.15 6.62
N ASP A 261 -8.42 2.63 6.73
CA ASP A 261 -9.14 2.52 7.99
C ASP A 261 -8.53 1.39 8.84
N MET A 262 -7.59 1.77 9.68
CA MET A 262 -6.88 0.89 10.61
C MET A 262 -6.24 1.76 11.67
N GLU A 263 -6.54 1.51 12.94
CA GLU A 263 -5.75 2.08 14.04
C GLU A 263 -4.36 1.42 14.05
N TRP A 264 -3.32 2.21 13.75
CA TRP A 264 -1.94 1.74 13.68
C TRP A 264 -0.95 2.91 13.72
N PRO A 265 0.21 2.81 14.42
CA PRO A 265 0.66 1.69 15.27
C PRO A 265 -0.27 1.39 16.45
N PRO A 266 -0.21 0.18 17.06
CA PRO A 266 -1.03 -0.13 18.22
C PRO A 266 -0.70 0.82 19.38
N LYS A 267 -1.71 1.20 20.16
CA LYS A 267 -1.57 2.07 21.34
C LYS A 267 -0.56 1.56 22.35
#